data_AF-A0A4Y9VUR1-F1
#
_entry.id   AF-A0A4Y9VUR1-F1
#
_cell.length_a   1.000
_cell.length_b   1.000
_cell.length_c   1.000
_cell.angle_alpha   90.00
_cell.angle_beta   90.00
_cell.angle_gamma   90.00
#
_symmetry.space_group_name_H-M   'P 1'
#
loop_
_entity.id
_entity.type
_entity.pdbx_description
1 polymer ?
#
loop_
_entity_poly.entity_id
_entity_poly.type
_entity_poly.pdbx_seq_one_letter_code
_entity_poly.pdbx_strand_id
1 'polypeptide(L)'
;MIEVSNRAYLALIITLLLTAGCATNGQDMAGGPAIDRVSAEELEKIMPQAHPVLSLDDIVALSKQGLGHEQIIQKIKDTDSAYDLTPSQSVDLSKRGVDGRVLDYIHTSRELALRNKLAEEINKREQVKRAEIDKLKQQVINSQRFNDPFCRYPRFGMSPYAFGAYGSRFRPGFGMGAGYLSPWGCW
;
A
#
# COMPACT_ATOMS: atom_id res chain seq x y z
N MET A 1 36.04 0.75 61.91
CA MET A 1 34.68 0.19 61.76
C MET A 1 33.78 1.35 61.37
N ILE A 2 33.21 1.33 60.16
CA ILE A 2 32.37 2.42 59.65
C ILE A 2 30.92 2.04 59.97
N GLU A 3 30.28 2.74 60.89
CA GLU A 3 28.85 2.58 61.16
C GLU A 3 28.05 3.23 60.03
N VAL A 4 27.57 2.39 59.10
CA VAL A 4 26.71 2.84 58.01
C VAL A 4 25.28 2.95 58.52
N SER A 5 24.75 4.18 58.55
CA SER A 5 23.40 4.45 59.08
C SER A 5 22.30 3.71 58.30
N ASN A 6 21.23 3.31 58.98
CA ASN A 6 20.09 2.61 58.39
C ASN A 6 19.41 3.41 57.24
N ARG A 7 19.55 4.74 57.26
CA ARG A 7 19.10 5.63 56.18
C ARG A 7 19.98 5.54 54.93
N ALA A 8 21.27 5.30 55.09
CA ALA A 8 22.20 5.08 53.98
C ALA A 8 21.93 3.75 53.29
N TYR A 9 21.54 2.69 54.02
CA TYR A 9 21.11 1.42 53.42
C TYR A 9 19.85 1.56 52.58
N LEU A 10 18.84 2.29 53.07
CA LEU A 10 17.62 2.55 52.31
C LEU A 10 17.90 3.36 51.03
N ALA A 11 18.76 4.38 51.10
CA ALA A 11 19.16 5.15 49.93
C ALA A 11 19.89 4.29 48.88
N LEU A 12 20.74 3.36 49.33
CA LEU A 12 21.51 2.45 48.48
C LEU A 12 20.60 1.39 47.82
N ILE A 13 19.59 0.89 48.52
CA ILE A 13 18.60 -0.05 47.98
C ILE A 13 17.69 0.64 46.94
N ILE A 14 17.27 1.88 47.19
CA ILE A 14 16.45 2.66 46.25
C ILE A 14 17.23 2.96 44.97
N THR A 15 18.50 3.35 45.08
CA THR A 15 19.36 3.59 43.90
C THR A 15 19.64 2.32 43.10
N LEU A 16 19.75 1.15 43.76
CA LEU A 16 19.88 -0.15 43.09
C LEU A 16 18.59 -0.56 42.35
N LEU A 17 17.42 -0.22 42.89
CA LEU A 17 16.11 -0.48 42.26
C LEU A 17 15.87 0.41 41.02
N LEU A 18 16.35 1.65 41.04
CA LEU A 18 16.21 2.60 39.93
C LEU A 18 17.09 2.23 38.71
N THR A 19 18.23 1.56 38.90
CA THR A 19 19.14 1.18 37.80
C THR A 19 18.74 -0.13 37.12
N ALA A 20 17.93 -0.98 37.76
CA ALA A 20 17.40 -2.22 37.17
C ALA A 20 16.37 -1.98 36.05
N GLY A 21 15.77 -0.78 35.97
CA GLY A 21 14.83 -0.41 34.90
C GLY A 21 15.47 0.14 33.62
N CYS A 22 16.77 0.48 33.63
CA CYS A 22 17.48 1.03 32.46
C CYS A 22 18.06 -0.03 31.52
N ALA A 23 17.91 -1.32 31.82
CA ALA A 23 18.23 -2.42 30.92
C ALA A 23 16.95 -3.17 30.52
N THR A 24 15.97 -2.45 29.97
CA THR A 24 14.97 -3.11 29.14
C THR A 24 15.69 -3.61 27.89
N ASN A 25 15.91 -4.92 27.83
CA ASN A 25 16.62 -5.58 26.75
C ASN A 25 15.94 -5.25 25.42
N GLY A 26 16.62 -4.47 24.59
CA GLY A 26 16.28 -4.28 23.18
C GLY A 26 16.54 -5.55 22.38
N GLN A 27 15.81 -6.62 22.68
CA GLN A 27 15.88 -7.88 21.93
C GLN A 27 15.08 -7.86 20.61
N ASP A 28 14.42 -6.76 20.27
CA ASP A 28 13.63 -6.66 19.04
C ASP A 28 14.39 -6.05 17.84
N MET A 29 15.70 -5.80 17.95
CA MET A 29 16.48 -5.07 16.92
C MET A 29 17.73 -5.83 16.44
N ALA A 30 17.72 -7.17 16.45
CA ALA A 30 18.80 -8.00 15.88
C ALA A 30 18.31 -9.02 14.84
N GLY A 31 17.14 -8.78 14.24
CA GLY A 31 16.64 -9.54 13.10
C GLY A 31 15.85 -8.60 12.21
N GLY A 32 16.49 -8.07 11.16
CA GLY A 32 15.73 -7.47 10.06
C GLY A 32 14.69 -8.48 9.56
N PRO A 33 13.54 -8.05 9.02
CA PRO A 33 12.49 -8.98 8.58
C PRO A 33 13.10 -9.95 7.56
N ALA A 34 13.26 -11.21 7.98
CA ALA A 34 13.72 -12.27 7.10
C ALA A 34 12.67 -12.41 5.99
N ILE A 35 13.06 -12.04 4.77
CA ILE A 35 12.22 -12.26 3.60
C ILE A 35 12.28 -13.76 3.32
N ASP A 36 11.32 -14.52 3.85
CA ASP A 36 11.12 -15.91 3.50
C ASP A 36 10.82 -15.98 2.00
N ARG A 37 11.80 -16.47 1.24
CA ARG A 37 11.64 -16.76 -0.17
C ARG A 37 10.81 -18.02 -0.26
N VAL A 38 9.52 -17.85 -0.51
CA VAL A 38 8.62 -18.94 -0.93
C VAL A 38 9.33 -19.74 -2.01
N SER A 39 9.61 -21.01 -1.74
CA SER A 39 10.24 -21.91 -2.70
C SER A 39 9.31 -22.06 -3.91
N ALA A 40 9.86 -22.29 -5.10
CA ALA A 40 9.07 -22.37 -6.33
C ALA A 40 7.90 -23.38 -6.22
N GLU A 41 8.06 -24.43 -5.41
CA GLU A 41 7.04 -25.45 -5.16
C GLU A 41 5.89 -25.00 -4.25
N GLU A 42 6.14 -24.16 -3.23
CA GLU A 42 5.06 -23.57 -2.43
C GLU A 42 4.30 -22.50 -3.20
N LEU A 43 4.99 -21.79 -4.10
CA LEU A 43 4.37 -20.81 -4.99
C LEU A 43 3.38 -21.48 -5.95
N GLU A 44 3.70 -22.66 -6.51
CA GLU A 44 2.79 -23.44 -7.35
C GLU A 44 1.55 -23.96 -6.60
N LYS A 45 1.64 -24.15 -5.27
CA LYS A 45 0.53 -24.59 -4.42
C LYS A 45 -0.39 -23.46 -3.97
N ILE A 46 0.15 -22.24 -3.88
CA ILE A 46 -0.59 -21.02 -3.53
C ILE A 46 -1.23 -20.39 -4.78
N MET A 47 -0.64 -20.62 -5.95
CA MET A 47 -1.25 -20.22 -7.22
C MET A 47 -2.48 -21.10 -7.48
N PRO A 48 -3.70 -20.53 -7.55
CA PRO A 48 -4.83 -21.28 -8.09
C PRO A 48 -4.48 -21.60 -9.54
N GLN A 49 -4.21 -22.87 -9.84
CA GLN A 49 -4.11 -23.32 -11.21
C GLN A 49 -5.51 -23.18 -11.79
N ALA A 50 -5.71 -22.15 -12.61
CA ALA A 50 -6.90 -21.98 -13.42
C ALA A 50 -6.89 -23.06 -14.51
N HIS A 51 -7.09 -24.30 -14.10
CA HIS A 51 -7.40 -25.37 -15.02
C HIS A 51 -8.80 -25.09 -15.55
N PRO A 52 -8.99 -24.97 -16.87
CA PRO A 52 -10.30 -24.72 -17.42
C PRO A 52 -11.21 -25.89 -17.05
N VAL A 53 -12.39 -25.59 -16.52
CA VAL A 53 -13.39 -26.59 -16.13
C VAL A 53 -13.88 -27.34 -17.36
N LEU A 54 -13.92 -26.67 -18.51
CA LEU A 54 -14.18 -27.26 -19.82
C LEU A 54 -12.85 -27.50 -20.54
N SER A 55 -12.49 -28.74 -20.86
CA SER A 55 -11.23 -29.00 -21.56
C SER A 55 -11.28 -28.59 -23.04
N LEU A 56 -10.12 -28.44 -23.68
CA LEU A 56 -10.04 -28.16 -25.13
C LEU A 56 -10.63 -29.31 -25.97
N ASP A 57 -10.50 -30.55 -25.49
CA ASP A 57 -11.09 -31.71 -26.15
C ASP A 57 -12.61 -31.73 -26.03
N ASP A 58 -13.16 -31.24 -24.91
CA ASP A 58 -14.60 -31.06 -24.74
C ASP A 58 -15.14 -30.00 -25.71
N ILE A 59 -14.43 -28.88 -25.92
CA ILE A 59 -14.81 -27.88 -26.93
C ILE A 59 -14.89 -28.51 -28.32
N VAL A 60 -13.90 -29.33 -28.67
CA VAL A 60 -13.89 -30.06 -29.96
C VAL A 60 -15.07 -31.04 -30.04
N ALA A 61 -15.36 -31.76 -28.96
CA ALA A 61 -16.51 -32.68 -28.92
C ALA A 61 -17.84 -31.94 -29.07
N LEU A 62 -18.03 -30.81 -28.38
CA LEU A 62 -19.22 -29.97 -28.47
C LEU A 62 -19.37 -29.39 -29.89
N SER A 63 -18.28 -28.96 -30.51
CA SER A 63 -18.30 -28.48 -31.90
C SER A 63 -18.67 -29.59 -32.88
N LYS A 64 -18.13 -30.79 -32.71
CA LYS A 64 -18.48 -31.97 -33.54
C LYS A 64 -19.92 -32.46 -33.34
N GLN A 65 -20.50 -32.25 -32.16
CA GLN A 65 -21.92 -32.51 -31.89
C GLN A 65 -22.85 -31.51 -32.60
N GLY A 66 -22.30 -30.48 -33.26
CA GLY A 66 -23.08 -29.48 -33.99
C GLY A 66 -23.69 -28.39 -33.11
N LEU A 67 -23.20 -28.24 -31.86
CA LEU A 67 -23.61 -27.12 -31.03
C LEU A 67 -23.16 -25.80 -31.67
N GLY A 68 -24.08 -24.83 -31.74
CA GLY A 68 -23.78 -23.52 -32.31
C GLY A 68 -22.71 -22.77 -31.51
N HIS A 69 -21.89 -21.96 -32.20
CA HIS A 69 -20.80 -21.19 -31.59
C HIS A 69 -21.24 -20.36 -30.38
N GLU A 70 -22.43 -19.74 -30.40
CA GLU A 70 -22.98 -18.96 -29.29
C GLU A 70 -23.17 -19.80 -28.02
N GLN A 71 -23.63 -21.05 -28.16
CA GLN A 71 -23.87 -21.94 -27.03
C GLN A 71 -22.56 -22.42 -26.42
N ILE A 72 -21.55 -22.65 -27.26
CA ILE A 72 -20.20 -23.00 -26.80
C ILE A 72 -19.58 -21.82 -26.05
N ILE A 73 -19.67 -20.60 -26.59
CA ILE A 73 -19.20 -19.37 -25.92
C ILE A 73 -19.92 -19.18 -24.59
N GLN A 74 -21.23 -19.41 -24.54
CA GLN A 74 -22.00 -19.29 -23.31
C GLN A 74 -21.53 -20.31 -22.27
N LYS A 75 -21.30 -21.57 -22.65
CA LYS A 75 -20.72 -22.57 -21.75
C LYS A 75 -19.32 -22.19 -21.25
N ILE A 76 -18.50 -21.57 -22.08
CA ILE A 76 -17.17 -21.07 -21.67
C ILE A 76 -17.33 -19.97 -20.61
N LYS A 77 -18.31 -19.06 -20.77
CA LYS A 77 -18.63 -18.02 -19.78
C LYS A 77 -19.17 -18.59 -18.48
N ASP A 78 -20.13 -19.51 -18.58
CA ASP A 78 -20.81 -20.11 -17.42
C ASP A 78 -19.84 -20.95 -16.58
N THR A 79 -18.83 -21.55 -17.21
CA THR A 79 -17.79 -22.33 -16.53
C THR A 79 -16.57 -21.50 -16.11
N ASP A 80 -16.56 -20.19 -16.40
CA ASP A 80 -15.43 -19.28 -16.19
C ASP A 80 -14.09 -19.87 -16.68
N SER A 81 -14.13 -20.59 -17.81
CA SER A 81 -12.97 -21.28 -18.35
C SER A 81 -12.10 -20.32 -19.15
N ALA A 82 -10.84 -20.18 -18.76
CA ALA A 82 -9.83 -19.41 -19.48
C ALA A 82 -8.77 -20.34 -20.08
N TYR A 83 -8.33 -20.03 -21.31
CA TYR A 83 -7.36 -20.84 -22.04
C TYR A 83 -6.16 -20.00 -22.47
N ASP A 84 -4.96 -20.57 -22.33
CA ASP A 84 -3.76 -20.03 -22.96
C ASP A 84 -3.46 -20.81 -24.24
N LEU A 85 -4.01 -20.34 -25.36
CA LEU A 85 -3.81 -20.95 -26.67
C LEU A 85 -2.62 -20.32 -27.37
N THR A 86 -1.67 -21.16 -27.79
CA THR A 86 -0.64 -20.74 -28.74
C THR A 86 -1.22 -20.62 -30.16
N PRO A 87 -0.62 -19.82 -31.06
CA PRO A 87 -1.09 -19.71 -32.44
C PRO A 87 -1.12 -21.06 -33.19
N SER A 88 -0.21 -21.99 -32.87
CA SER A 88 -0.22 -23.33 -33.45
C SER A 88 -1.42 -24.15 -32.95
N GLN A 89 -1.74 -24.06 -31.66
CA GLN A 89 -2.89 -24.75 -31.08
C GLN A 89 -4.22 -24.22 -31.61
N SER A 90 -4.36 -22.90 -31.82
CA SER A 90 -5.61 -22.34 -32.39
C SER A 90 -5.84 -22.85 -33.81
N VAL A 91 -4.79 -22.94 -34.63
CA VAL A 91 -4.85 -23.54 -35.97
C VAL A 91 -5.24 -25.01 -35.90
N ASP A 92 -4.65 -25.78 -34.98
CA ASP A 92 -4.97 -27.20 -34.84
C ASP A 92 -6.40 -27.44 -34.32
N LEU A 93 -6.91 -26.59 -33.43
CA LEU A 93 -8.31 -26.62 -33.00
C LEU A 93 -9.27 -26.27 -34.15
N SER A 94 -8.91 -25.29 -34.98
CA SER A 94 -9.69 -24.96 -36.18
C SER A 94 -9.75 -26.15 -37.16
N LYS A 95 -8.62 -26.84 -37.41
CA LYS A 95 -8.59 -28.08 -38.22
C LYS A 95 -9.43 -29.20 -37.61
N ARG A 96 -9.54 -29.27 -36.28
CA ARG A 96 -10.38 -30.23 -35.56
C ARG A 96 -11.87 -29.91 -35.62
N GLY A 97 -12.26 -28.80 -36.26
CA GLY A 97 -13.65 -28.41 -36.49
C GLY A 97 -14.21 -27.46 -35.45
N VAL A 98 -13.37 -26.75 -34.68
CA VAL A 98 -13.82 -25.67 -33.79
C VAL A 98 -14.11 -24.42 -34.62
N ASP A 99 -15.27 -23.82 -34.40
CA ASP A 99 -15.69 -22.60 -35.09
C ASP A 99 -14.75 -21.41 -34.78
N GLY A 100 -14.45 -20.62 -35.81
CA GLY A 100 -13.54 -19.47 -35.69
C GLY A 100 -14.02 -18.42 -34.67
N ARG A 101 -15.33 -18.21 -34.52
CA ARG A 101 -15.88 -17.23 -33.56
C ARG A 101 -15.63 -17.65 -32.12
N VAL A 102 -15.60 -18.95 -31.84
CA VAL A 102 -15.25 -19.48 -30.51
C VAL A 102 -13.78 -19.20 -30.22
N LEU A 103 -12.90 -19.42 -31.19
CA LEU A 103 -11.46 -19.14 -31.05
C LEU A 103 -11.20 -17.64 -30.88
N ASP A 104 -11.87 -16.78 -31.65
CA ASP A 104 -11.78 -15.33 -31.52
C ASP A 104 -12.24 -14.86 -30.13
N TYR A 105 -13.31 -15.46 -29.60
CA TYR A 105 -13.77 -15.18 -28.23
C TYR A 105 -12.71 -15.56 -27.18
N ILE A 106 -12.07 -16.71 -27.33
CA ILE A 106 -11.00 -17.15 -26.39
C ILE A 106 -9.81 -16.17 -26.43
N HIS A 107 -9.40 -15.72 -27.62
CA HIS A 107 -8.30 -14.76 -27.74
C HIS A 107 -8.68 -13.38 -27.17
N THR A 108 -9.85 -12.86 -27.51
CA THR A 108 -10.31 -11.53 -27.04
C THR A 108 -10.54 -11.49 -25.52
N SER A 109 -11.11 -12.55 -24.94
CA SER A 109 -11.28 -12.67 -23.50
C SER A 109 -9.95 -12.68 -22.75
N ARG A 110 -8.95 -13.42 -23.26
CA ARG A 110 -7.59 -13.44 -22.69
C ARG A 110 -6.92 -12.07 -22.77
N GLU A 111 -6.99 -11.40 -23.92
CA GLU A 111 -6.42 -10.05 -24.08
C GLU A 111 -7.06 -9.05 -23.11
N LEU A 112 -8.38 -9.14 -22.91
CA LEU A 112 -9.10 -8.31 -21.95
C LEU A 112 -8.65 -8.59 -20.52
N ALA A 113 -8.50 -9.86 -20.12
CA ALA A 113 -8.00 -10.24 -18.80
C ALA A 113 -6.59 -9.70 -18.55
N LEU A 114 -5.69 -9.78 -19.54
CA LEU A 114 -4.34 -9.24 -19.45
C LEU A 114 -4.34 -7.70 -19.30
N ARG A 115 -5.17 -7.01 -20.07
CA ARG A 115 -5.31 -5.54 -19.98
C ARG A 115 -5.84 -5.11 -18.62
N ASN A 116 -6.84 -5.82 -18.10
CA ASN A 116 -7.42 -5.54 -16.78
C ASN A 116 -6.38 -5.74 -15.67
N LYS A 117 -5.63 -6.84 -15.71
CA LYS A 117 -4.54 -7.10 -14.76
C LYS A 117 -3.49 -5.99 -14.77
N LEU A 118 -3.08 -5.53 -15.95
CA LEU A 118 -2.15 -4.40 -16.07
C LEU A 118 -2.73 -3.10 -15.50
N ALA A 119 -4.01 -2.81 -15.78
CA ALA A 119 -4.69 -1.65 -15.25
C ALA A 119 -4.78 -1.69 -13.72
N GLU A 120 -5.08 -2.85 -13.14
CA GLU A 120 -5.10 -3.06 -11.70
C GLU A 120 -3.72 -2.85 -11.07
N GLU A 121 -2.66 -3.39 -11.68
CA GLU A 121 -1.30 -3.17 -11.20
C GLU A 121 -0.89 -1.69 -11.22
N ILE A 122 -1.24 -0.97 -12.29
CA ILE A 122 -0.98 0.47 -12.40
C ILE A 122 -1.75 1.22 -11.32
N ASN A 123 -3.04 0.95 -11.16
CA ASN A 123 -3.89 1.60 -10.16
C ASN A 123 -3.36 1.34 -8.74
N LYS A 124 -2.95 0.10 -8.44
CA LYS A 124 -2.34 -0.26 -7.15
C LYS A 124 -1.06 0.53 -6.90
N ARG A 125 -0.15 0.61 -7.89
CA ARG A 125 1.10 1.38 -7.76
C ARG A 125 0.83 2.87 -7.55
N GLU A 126 -0.12 3.44 -8.29
CA GLU A 126 -0.50 4.84 -8.14
C GLU A 126 -1.14 5.14 -6.79
N GLN A 127 -1.98 4.24 -6.26
CA GLN A 127 -2.54 4.37 -4.91
C GLN A 127 -1.46 4.34 -3.83
N VAL A 128 -0.48 3.42 -3.93
CA VAL A 128 0.65 3.34 -3.00
C VAL A 128 1.47 4.64 -3.03
N LYS A 129 1.85 5.10 -4.22
CA LYS A 129 2.60 6.37 -4.36
C LYS A 129 1.83 7.56 -3.78
N ARG A 130 0.52 7.65 -4.02
CA ARG A 130 -0.31 8.73 -3.47
C ARG A 130 -0.32 8.68 -1.94
N ALA A 131 -0.50 7.50 -1.35
CA ALA A 131 -0.47 7.33 0.09
C ALA A 131 0.90 7.69 0.71
N GLU A 132 2.00 7.35 0.03
CA GLU A 132 3.36 7.73 0.46
C GLU A 132 3.57 9.25 0.38
N ILE A 133 3.18 9.87 -0.74
CA ILE A 133 3.26 11.32 -0.92
C ILE A 133 2.42 12.03 0.15
N ASP A 134 1.23 11.54 0.46
CA ASP A 134 0.37 12.15 1.47
C ASP A 134 0.95 11.99 2.89
N LYS A 135 1.54 10.84 3.20
CA LYS A 135 2.29 10.64 4.46
C LYS A 135 3.49 11.59 4.57
N LEU A 136 4.29 11.72 3.50
CA LEU A 136 5.44 12.62 3.46
C LEU A 136 4.99 14.08 3.60
N LYS A 137 3.93 14.49 2.90
CA LYS A 137 3.34 15.83 3.05
C LYS A 137 2.87 16.09 4.47
N GLN A 138 2.20 15.11 5.10
CA GLN A 138 1.79 15.24 6.50
C GLN A 138 2.99 15.40 7.44
N GLN A 139 4.07 14.64 7.23
CA GLN A 139 5.30 14.77 8.00
C GLN A 139 5.95 16.14 7.83
N VAL A 140 6.01 16.66 6.60
CA VAL A 140 6.54 18.01 6.30
C VAL A 140 5.67 19.09 6.93
N ILE A 141 4.34 19.02 6.80
CA ILE A 141 3.42 19.98 7.42
C ILE A 141 3.56 19.96 8.94
N ASN A 142 3.65 18.78 9.55
CA ASN A 142 3.81 18.65 11.00
C ASN A 142 5.16 19.20 11.48
N SER A 143 6.25 18.94 10.75
CA SER A 143 7.57 19.45 11.09
C SER A 143 7.68 20.97 10.90
N GLN A 144 7.13 21.52 9.81
CA GLN A 144 7.03 22.96 9.58
C GLN A 144 6.24 23.66 10.69
N ARG A 145 5.07 23.13 11.08
CA ARG A 145 4.26 23.69 12.17
C ARG A 145 4.98 23.70 13.52
N PHE A 146 5.83 22.71 13.79
CA PHE A 146 6.57 22.62 15.04
C PHE A 146 7.84 23.48 15.04
N ASN A 147 8.60 23.45 13.95
CA ASN A 147 9.92 24.09 13.86
C ASN A 147 9.87 25.55 13.40
N ASP A 148 8.84 25.98 12.67
CA ASP A 148 8.69 27.37 12.23
C ASP A 148 7.92 28.21 13.30
N PRO A 149 8.57 29.23 13.90
CA PRO A 149 7.93 30.13 14.87
C PRO A 149 6.66 30.82 14.34
N PHE A 150 6.54 31.01 13.03
CA PHE A 150 5.41 31.69 12.39
C PHE A 150 4.21 30.76 12.13
N CYS A 151 4.41 29.43 12.12
CA CYS A 151 3.36 28.42 11.89
C CYS A 151 2.88 27.70 13.16
N ARG A 152 3.58 27.91 14.29
CA ARG A 152 3.24 27.31 15.58
C ARG A 152 1.99 27.90 16.24
N TYR A 153 1.62 29.13 15.89
CA TYR A 153 0.48 29.84 16.47
C TYR A 153 -0.69 29.94 15.48
N PRO A 154 -1.94 29.68 15.91
CA PRO A 154 -3.10 29.75 15.03
C PRO A 154 -3.26 31.16 14.43
N ARG A 155 -3.83 31.21 13.21
CA ARG A 155 -4.05 32.40 12.37
C ARG A 155 -4.73 33.58 13.08
N PHE A 156 -5.45 33.29 14.18
CA PHE A 156 -5.92 34.23 15.18
C PHE A 156 -5.40 33.76 16.54
N GLY A 157 -4.27 34.31 16.99
CA GLY A 157 -3.65 33.92 18.24
C GLY A 157 -2.63 34.95 18.72
N MET A 158 -2.52 35.09 20.05
CA MET A 158 -1.49 35.89 20.71
C MET A 158 -0.12 35.25 20.44
N SER A 159 0.62 35.77 19.45
CA SER A 159 2.04 35.46 19.30
C SER A 159 2.87 36.59 19.91
N PRO A 160 3.97 36.28 20.61
CA PRO A 160 4.87 37.30 21.17
C PRO A 160 5.56 38.16 20.09
N TYR A 161 5.47 37.75 18.82
CA TYR A 161 6.08 38.43 17.66
C TYR A 161 5.05 38.77 16.55
N ALA A 162 3.77 38.95 16.88
CA ALA A 162 2.72 39.22 15.90
C ALA A 162 2.79 40.66 15.33
N PHE A 163 2.63 40.80 14.02
CA PHE A 163 2.35 42.09 13.37
C PHE A 163 0.84 42.38 13.49
N GLY A 164 0.48 43.43 14.23
CA GLY A 164 -0.91 43.76 14.59
C GLY A 164 -1.81 44.08 13.39
N ALA A 165 -3.06 43.59 13.43
CA ALA A 165 -3.99 43.64 12.30
C ALA A 165 -4.67 45.00 12.05
N TYR A 166 -4.74 45.91 13.01
CA TYR A 166 -5.30 47.26 12.79
C TYR A 166 -4.62 48.26 13.73
N GLY A 167 -3.86 49.22 13.17
CA GLY A 167 -3.53 50.48 13.85
C GLY A 167 -2.08 50.71 14.29
N SER A 168 -1.20 49.71 14.35
CA SER A 168 0.18 49.92 14.83
C SER A 168 1.19 49.83 13.68
N ARG A 169 1.64 51.00 13.22
CA ARG A 169 2.71 51.17 12.22
C ARG A 169 3.98 50.45 12.70
N PHE A 170 4.33 49.36 12.01
CA PHE A 170 5.66 48.79 11.85
C PHE A 170 6.68 48.99 12.99
N ARG A 171 6.52 48.30 14.13
CA ARG A 171 7.65 48.03 15.05
C ARG A 171 7.59 46.59 15.55
N PRO A 172 8.69 45.83 15.52
CA PRO A 172 8.77 44.51 16.15
C PRO A 172 8.86 44.71 17.67
N GLY A 173 7.72 44.77 18.34
CA GLY A 173 7.64 44.83 19.80
C GLY A 173 7.31 43.47 20.39
N PHE A 174 8.01 43.07 21.46
CA PHE A 174 7.61 41.97 22.33
C PHE A 174 6.23 42.29 22.92
N GLY A 175 5.17 41.76 22.33
CA GLY A 175 3.80 42.07 22.74
C GLY A 175 2.85 40.98 22.26
N MET A 176 2.10 40.40 23.20
CA MET A 176 0.99 39.54 22.86
C MET A 176 -0.06 40.38 22.12
N GLY A 177 -0.20 40.19 20.82
CA GLY A 177 -1.21 40.86 20.00
C GLY A 177 -1.93 39.88 19.07
N ALA A 178 -3.23 40.08 18.87
CA ALA A 178 -4.00 39.40 17.84
C ALA A 178 -3.62 40.01 16.47
N GLY A 179 -2.59 39.45 15.84
CA GLY A 179 -2.07 39.88 14.54
C GLY A 179 -2.25 38.83 13.46
N TYR A 180 -2.37 39.28 12.20
CA TYR A 180 -2.19 38.40 11.05
C TYR A 180 -0.69 38.14 10.89
N LEU A 181 -0.26 36.92 11.18
CA LEU A 181 1.12 36.50 10.92
C LEU A 181 1.27 36.13 9.44
N SER A 182 2.25 36.76 8.78
CA SER A 182 2.74 36.49 7.42
C SER A 182 1.70 36.66 6.28
N PRO A 183 1.86 37.65 5.38
CA PRO A 183 1.05 37.75 4.16
C PRO A 183 1.26 36.57 3.20
N TRP A 184 2.26 35.74 3.43
CA TRP A 184 2.72 34.72 2.48
C TRP A 184 2.27 33.29 2.85
N GLY A 185 1.61 33.08 4.00
CA GLY A 185 1.18 31.75 4.43
C GLY A 185 2.34 30.85 4.90
N CYS A 186 2.01 29.69 5.47
CA CYS A 186 2.97 28.64 5.79
C CYS A 186 3.36 27.92 4.48
N TRP A 187 4.65 27.95 4.14
CA TRP A 187 5.23 27.28 2.96
C TRP A 187 5.84 25.94 3.37
#